data_AF-A0AA36JBP3-F1
#
_entry.id   AF-A0AA36JBP3-F1
#
_cell.length_a   1.000
_cell.length_b   1.000
_cell.length_c   1.000
_cell.angle_alpha   90.00
_cell.angle_beta   90.00
_cell.angle_gamma   90.00
#
_symmetry.space_group_name_H-M   'P 1'
#
loop_
_entity.id
_entity.type
_entity.pdbx_description
1 polymer ?
#
loop_
_entity_poly.entity_id
_entity_poly.type
_entity_poly.pdbx_seq_one_letter_code
_entity_poly.pdbx_strand_id
1 'polypeptide(L)'
;MQESFLLWAGDVGRFEPSQVARLLGLQKFPALVVLQPVTNGFQNFLGIEWPLGTFCQPMHRCVPEDAALDSDMVVATITMTAMDFREEVQNLEEQQTLRDLQLAEDRRLREQQDREYEEGLLADQLAAIRSQESSPSAEAEAAKAKAEAEAAAKAEAEAAAKAEAAAAAKAAKAEAEEEAKRQSRAEEILAQPEPQAAANATARIRVQLPSGERLQRTFQADQTLAQVYEWAHCCRPVAQPKRFELCISFPARSLQDRSATLKDLELVPSAALVLKEVE
;
A
#
# COMPACT_ATOMS: atom_id res chain seq x y z
N MET A 1 61.74 38.61 8.06
CA MET A 1 62.60 37.61 7.41
C MET A 1 63.88 38.30 7.01
N GLN A 2 65.03 37.83 7.46
CA GLN A 2 66.33 38.38 7.06
C GLN A 2 66.59 37.95 5.62
N GLU A 3 66.71 38.91 4.71
CA GLU A 3 67.16 38.64 3.34
C GLU A 3 68.66 38.32 3.43
N SER A 4 69.00 37.04 3.41
CA SER A 4 70.39 36.58 3.47
C SER A 4 71.01 36.69 2.09
N PHE A 5 71.34 37.91 1.67
CA PHE A 5 72.22 38.09 0.53
C PHE A 5 73.64 37.66 0.91
N LEU A 6 74.20 36.73 0.16
CA LEU A 6 75.61 36.41 0.27
C LEU A 6 76.40 37.38 -0.60
N LEU A 7 77.03 38.39 0.01
CA LEU A 7 77.91 39.29 -0.70
C LEU A 7 79.31 38.69 -0.79
N TRP A 8 79.80 38.51 -2.01
CA TRP A 8 81.17 38.12 -2.28
C TRP A 8 81.86 39.20 -3.13
N ALA A 9 83.03 39.62 -2.70
CA ALA A 9 83.89 40.55 -3.43
C ALA A 9 85.23 39.87 -3.71
N GLY A 10 85.68 39.95 -4.96
CA GLY A 10 86.94 39.36 -5.41
C GLY A 10 87.74 40.37 -6.23
N ASP A 11 89.06 40.34 -6.05
CA ASP A 11 89.99 41.09 -6.88
C ASP A 11 90.35 40.26 -8.13
N VAL A 12 90.00 40.77 -9.30
CA VAL A 12 90.22 40.14 -10.61
C VAL A 12 91.72 40.01 -10.93
N GLY A 13 92.59 40.72 -10.21
CA GLY A 13 94.04 40.51 -10.26
C GLY A 13 94.49 39.12 -9.75
N ARG A 14 93.61 38.37 -9.06
CA ARG A 14 93.88 37.01 -8.58
C ARG A 14 93.30 35.94 -9.51
N PHE A 15 93.95 34.77 -9.54
CA PHE A 15 93.62 33.67 -10.44
C PHE A 15 92.16 33.20 -10.32
N GLU A 16 91.69 32.86 -9.12
CA GLU A 16 90.32 32.34 -8.92
C GLU A 16 89.22 33.35 -9.30
N PRO A 17 89.21 34.61 -8.80
CA PRO A 17 88.23 35.60 -9.24
C PRO A 17 88.27 35.91 -10.74
N SER A 18 89.45 35.86 -11.38
CA SER A 18 89.57 36.07 -12.83
C SER A 18 88.87 34.98 -13.65
N GLN A 19 88.92 33.72 -13.21
CA GLN A 19 88.20 32.63 -13.86
C GLN A 19 86.69 32.79 -13.70
N VAL A 20 86.22 33.13 -12.50
CA VAL A 20 84.80 33.39 -12.22
C VAL A 20 84.29 34.56 -13.04
N ALA A 21 85.04 35.67 -13.13
CA ALA A 21 84.66 36.81 -13.96
C ALA A 21 84.50 36.43 -15.44
N ARG A 22 85.38 35.56 -15.95
CA ARG A 22 85.28 35.04 -17.33
C ARG A 22 84.07 34.12 -17.53
N LEU A 23 83.78 33.25 -16.57
CA LEU A 23 82.57 32.40 -16.60
C LEU A 23 81.28 33.24 -16.57
N LEU A 24 81.29 34.34 -15.83
CA LEU A 24 80.18 35.30 -15.77
C LEU A 24 80.08 36.21 -17.00
N GLY A 25 81.06 36.17 -17.91
CA GLY A 25 81.10 36.96 -19.13
C GLY A 25 81.47 38.43 -18.92
N LEU A 26 82.16 38.77 -17.83
CA LEU A 26 82.53 40.14 -17.50
C LEU A 26 83.80 40.58 -18.24
N GLN A 27 83.77 41.79 -18.82
CA GLN A 27 84.88 42.37 -19.60
C GLN A 27 85.36 43.73 -19.07
N LYS A 28 84.57 44.40 -18.21
CA LYS A 28 84.88 45.69 -17.60
C LYS A 28 84.72 45.60 -16.08
N PHE A 29 85.51 46.36 -15.34
CA PHE A 29 85.55 46.33 -13.87
C PHE A 29 85.63 47.76 -13.31
N PRO A 30 85.08 48.04 -12.11
CA PRO A 30 84.40 47.12 -11.19
C PRO A 30 83.01 46.70 -11.71
N ALA A 31 82.57 45.46 -11.48
CA ALA A 31 81.25 44.97 -11.91
C ALA A 31 80.53 44.25 -10.76
N LEU A 32 79.20 44.32 -10.75
CA LEU A 32 78.35 43.59 -9.80
C LEU A 32 77.45 42.64 -10.57
N VAL A 33 77.35 41.40 -10.10
CA VAL A 33 76.47 40.38 -10.69
C VAL A 33 75.59 39.80 -9.60
N VAL A 34 74.28 39.76 -9.85
CA VAL A 34 73.31 39.07 -9.00
C VAL A 34 73.16 37.64 -9.50
N LEU A 35 73.44 36.68 -8.61
CA LEU A 35 73.39 35.25 -8.90
C LEU A 35 72.25 34.61 -8.14
N GLN A 36 71.49 33.74 -8.82
CA GLN A 36 70.51 32.87 -8.19
C GLN A 36 71.08 31.45 -8.10
N PRO A 37 71.13 30.83 -6.90
CA PRO A 37 71.51 29.44 -6.77
C PRO A 37 70.45 28.54 -7.39
N VAL A 38 70.86 27.54 -8.16
CA VAL A 38 69.94 26.58 -8.78
C VAL A 38 70.32 25.17 -8.36
N THR A 39 69.32 24.31 -8.19
CA THR A 39 69.53 22.94 -7.70
C THR A 39 70.18 22.05 -8.76
N ASN A 40 69.96 22.32 -10.05
CA ASN A 40 70.51 21.57 -11.16
C ASN A 40 70.90 22.49 -12.33
N GLY A 41 72.11 22.34 -12.87
CA GLY A 41 72.58 23.13 -14.02
C GLY A 41 71.94 22.78 -15.36
N PHE A 42 71.26 21.64 -15.47
CA PHE A 42 70.73 21.13 -16.75
C PHE A 42 69.43 21.80 -17.23
N GLN A 43 68.70 22.46 -16.34
CA GLN A 43 67.41 23.07 -16.70
C GLN A 43 67.56 24.48 -17.29
N ASN A 44 68.68 25.17 -17.03
CA ASN A 44 68.84 26.58 -17.35
C ASN A 44 69.98 26.79 -18.36
N PHE A 45 69.64 27.30 -19.55
CA PHE A 45 70.59 27.57 -20.64
C PHE A 45 71.71 28.57 -20.25
N LEU A 46 71.43 29.44 -19.27
CA LEU A 46 72.37 30.44 -18.76
C LEU A 46 73.07 29.99 -17.46
N GLY A 47 72.87 28.74 -17.03
CA GLY A 47 73.46 28.20 -15.82
C GLY A 47 74.98 28.07 -15.92
N ILE A 48 75.67 28.45 -14.84
CA ILE A 48 77.11 28.34 -14.67
C ILE A 48 77.37 27.37 -13.53
N GLU A 49 78.34 26.48 -13.73
CA GLU A 49 78.83 25.58 -12.69
C GLU A 49 80.20 26.06 -12.19
N TRP A 50 80.24 26.55 -10.95
CA TRP A 50 81.50 26.88 -10.28
C TRP A 50 81.31 27.09 -8.77
N PRO A 51 82.07 26.43 -7.88
CA PRO A 51 82.94 25.27 -8.16
C PRO A 51 82.14 24.02 -8.60
N LEU A 52 82.82 22.94 -8.97
CA LEU A 52 82.17 21.69 -9.43
C LEU A 52 81.04 21.25 -8.49
N GLY A 53 79.88 20.94 -9.04
CA GLY A 53 78.67 20.56 -8.30
C GLY A 53 77.86 21.73 -7.72
N THR A 54 78.29 22.98 -7.92
CA THR A 54 77.56 24.18 -7.51
C THR A 54 77.07 24.93 -8.74
N PHE A 55 75.75 25.02 -8.90
CA PHE A 55 75.13 25.68 -10.05
C PHE A 55 74.52 27.02 -9.65
N CYS A 56 74.74 28.03 -10.49
CA CYS A 56 74.15 29.34 -10.33
C CYS A 56 73.74 29.92 -11.68
N GLN A 57 72.72 30.77 -11.67
CA GLN A 57 72.28 31.50 -12.85
C GLN A 57 72.53 33.00 -12.64
N PRO A 58 73.20 33.69 -13.59
CA PRO A 58 73.34 35.14 -13.55
C PRO A 58 72.01 35.79 -13.95
N MET A 59 71.40 36.49 -12.99
CA MET A 59 70.14 37.21 -13.20
C MET A 59 70.40 38.58 -13.79
N HIS A 60 71.24 39.39 -13.15
CA HIS A 60 71.55 40.75 -13.59
C HIS A 60 73.05 41.05 -13.52
N ARG A 61 73.55 41.84 -14.48
CA ARG A 61 74.94 42.31 -14.56
C ARG A 61 74.95 43.83 -14.59
N CYS A 62 75.49 44.44 -13.54
CA CYS A 62 75.73 45.89 -13.48
C CYS A 62 77.21 46.12 -13.83
N VAL A 63 77.44 46.79 -14.96
CA VAL A 63 78.79 47.08 -15.47
C VAL A 63 78.88 48.60 -15.71
N PRO A 64 79.96 49.27 -15.28
CA PRO A 64 80.11 50.71 -15.46
C PRO A 64 80.34 51.06 -16.93
N GLU A 65 79.67 52.13 -17.39
CA GLU A 65 79.92 52.71 -18.71
C GLU A 65 81.20 53.54 -18.73
N ASP A 66 81.43 54.35 -17.68
CA ASP A 66 82.56 55.28 -17.58
C ASP A 66 83.63 54.85 -16.55
N ALA A 67 83.39 55.04 -15.23
CA ALA A 67 84.42 54.82 -14.20
C ALA A 67 83.93 54.31 -12.84
N ALA A 68 82.66 54.50 -12.49
CA ALA A 68 82.09 54.05 -11.21
C ALA A 68 80.69 53.45 -11.41
N LEU A 69 80.35 52.48 -10.55
CA LEU A 69 78.99 51.99 -10.42
C LEU A 69 78.18 53.00 -9.60
N ASP A 70 77.01 53.38 -10.11
CA ASP A 70 76.05 54.17 -9.34
C ASP A 70 75.41 53.30 -8.24
N SER A 71 75.53 53.74 -6.99
CA SER A 71 74.99 53.02 -5.85
C SER A 71 73.48 52.89 -5.91
N ASP A 72 72.78 53.91 -6.41
CA ASP A 72 71.32 53.93 -6.40
C ASP A 72 70.77 52.95 -7.43
N MET A 73 71.41 52.87 -8.61
CA MET A 73 71.10 51.88 -9.65
C MET A 73 71.34 50.45 -9.17
N VAL A 74 72.46 50.21 -8.47
CA VAL A 74 72.79 48.90 -7.91
C VAL A 74 71.77 48.47 -6.88
N VAL A 75 71.43 49.35 -5.93
CA VAL A 75 70.43 49.06 -4.90
C VAL A 75 69.07 48.78 -5.54
N ALA A 76 68.63 49.61 -6.48
CA ALA A 76 67.37 49.41 -7.19
C ALA A 76 67.33 48.07 -7.93
N THR A 77 68.43 47.67 -8.59
CA THR A 77 68.53 46.40 -9.31
C THR A 77 68.42 45.21 -8.36
N ILE A 78 69.15 45.22 -7.24
CA ILE A 78 69.08 44.15 -6.23
C ILE A 78 67.68 44.05 -5.63
N THR A 79 67.09 45.19 -5.26
CA THR A 79 65.75 45.23 -4.66
C THR A 79 64.70 44.70 -5.62
N MET A 80 64.75 45.07 -6.91
CA MET A 80 63.81 44.56 -7.92
C MET A 80 63.96 43.05 -8.10
N THR A 81 65.18 42.53 -8.30
CA THR A 81 65.40 41.09 -8.47
C THR A 81 64.94 40.29 -7.23
N ALA A 82 65.11 40.84 -6.03
CA ALA A 82 64.66 40.19 -4.81
C ALA A 82 63.13 40.16 -4.68
N MET A 83 62.43 41.20 -5.16
CA MET A 83 60.97 41.23 -5.23
C MET A 83 60.45 40.21 -6.24
N ASP A 84 61.01 40.19 -7.45
CA ASP A 84 60.62 39.26 -8.51
C ASP A 84 60.82 37.80 -8.07
N PHE A 85 61.98 37.49 -7.48
CA PHE A 85 62.26 36.14 -6.96
C PHE A 85 61.30 35.73 -5.84
N ARG A 86 60.92 36.67 -4.95
CA ARG A 86 59.94 36.39 -3.90
C ARG A 86 58.58 36.06 -4.49
N GLU A 87 58.13 36.85 -5.46
CA GLU A 87 56.85 36.63 -6.12
C GLU A 87 56.84 35.27 -6.84
N GLU A 88 57.92 34.90 -7.53
CA GLU A 88 58.05 33.60 -8.17
C GLU A 88 57.97 32.44 -7.15
N VAL A 89 58.69 32.53 -6.03
CA VAL A 89 58.63 31.53 -4.97
C VAL A 89 57.23 31.41 -4.38
N GLN A 90 56.58 32.54 -4.09
CA GLN A 90 55.22 32.56 -3.56
C GLN A 90 54.23 31.93 -4.54
N ASN A 91 54.31 32.29 -5.83
CA ASN A 91 53.46 31.73 -6.87
C ASN A 91 53.65 30.22 -7.01
N LEU A 92 54.89 29.71 -6.91
CA LEU A 92 55.16 28.28 -6.97
C LEU A 92 54.60 27.54 -5.75
N GLU A 93 54.73 28.09 -4.55
CA GLU A 93 54.14 27.53 -3.33
C GLU A 93 52.61 27.50 -3.42
N GLU A 94 52.00 28.60 -3.87
CA GLU A 94 50.55 28.67 -4.10
C GLU A 94 50.09 27.64 -5.14
N GLN A 95 50.81 27.49 -6.26
CA GLN A 95 50.48 26.47 -7.26
C GLN A 95 50.60 25.04 -6.70
N GLN A 96 51.63 24.76 -5.90
CA GLN A 96 51.80 23.46 -5.26
C GLN A 96 50.66 23.17 -4.29
N THR A 97 50.33 24.13 -3.41
CA THR A 97 49.23 23.97 -2.46
C THR A 97 47.88 23.79 -3.16
N LEU A 98 47.60 24.55 -4.22
CA LEU A 98 46.38 24.37 -5.02
C LEU A 98 46.32 22.98 -5.65
N ARG A 99 47.44 22.50 -6.21
CA ARG A 99 47.52 21.16 -6.78
C ARG A 99 47.28 20.07 -5.74
N ASP A 100 47.85 20.22 -4.54
CA ASP A 100 47.68 19.26 -3.46
C ASP A 100 46.24 19.24 -2.92
N LEU A 101 45.61 20.41 -2.83
CA LEU A 101 44.19 20.54 -2.47
C LEU A 101 43.30 19.85 -3.51
N GLN A 102 43.53 20.10 -4.81
CA GLN A 102 42.79 19.43 -5.88
C GLN A 102 42.90 17.91 -5.80
N LEU A 103 44.12 17.39 -5.61
CA LEU A 103 44.33 15.95 -5.45
C LEU A 103 43.65 15.39 -4.20
N ALA A 104 43.59 16.16 -3.11
CA ALA A 104 42.90 15.76 -1.89
C ALA A 104 41.37 15.74 -2.09
N GLU A 105 40.81 16.73 -2.77
CA GLU A 105 39.39 16.78 -3.13
C GLU A 105 39.00 15.62 -4.05
N ASP A 106 39.80 15.35 -5.09
CA ASP A 106 39.58 14.21 -5.99
C ASP A 106 39.60 12.87 -5.25
N ARG A 107 40.55 12.68 -4.32
CA ARG A 107 40.59 11.47 -3.47
C ARG A 107 39.32 11.35 -2.62
N ARG A 108 38.92 12.44 -1.96
CA ARG A 108 37.72 12.47 -1.11
C ARG A 108 36.46 12.17 -1.91
N LEU A 109 36.34 12.72 -3.10
CA LEU A 109 35.19 12.51 -3.97
C LEU A 109 35.08 11.04 -4.43
N ARG A 110 36.21 10.40 -4.76
CA ARG A 110 36.24 8.97 -5.09
C ARG A 110 35.83 8.11 -3.89
N GLU A 111 36.40 8.39 -2.71
CA GLU A 111 36.02 7.66 -1.48
C GLU A 111 34.53 7.80 -1.14
N GLN A 112 33.92 8.96 -1.40
CA GLN A 112 32.48 9.14 -1.21
C GLN A 112 31.67 8.32 -2.21
N GLN A 113 32.03 8.36 -3.50
CA GLN A 113 31.35 7.57 -4.53
C GLN A 113 31.46 6.07 -4.28
N ASP A 114 32.64 5.59 -3.88
CA ASP A 114 32.87 4.18 -3.58
C ASP A 114 32.00 3.73 -2.39
N ARG A 115 31.88 4.55 -1.33
CA ARG A 115 30.99 4.27 -0.19
C ARG A 115 29.52 4.22 -0.58
N GLU A 116 29.05 5.21 -1.33
CA GLU A 116 27.66 5.25 -1.80
C GLU A 116 27.34 4.04 -2.69
N TYR A 117 28.28 3.64 -3.53
CA TYR A 117 28.17 2.45 -4.35
C TYR A 117 28.09 1.17 -3.52
N GLU A 118 28.97 1.01 -2.53
CA GLU A 118 28.96 -0.12 -1.60
C GLU A 118 27.65 -0.19 -0.81
N GLU A 119 27.15 0.95 -0.30
CA GLU A 119 25.87 1.05 0.40
C GLU A 119 24.69 0.66 -0.50
N GLY A 120 24.68 1.16 -1.75
CA GLY A 120 23.66 0.79 -2.75
C GLY A 120 23.65 -0.70 -3.05
N LEU A 121 24.84 -1.30 -3.24
CA LEU A 121 24.98 -2.73 -3.48
C LEU A 121 24.46 -3.57 -2.30
N LEU A 122 24.77 -3.16 -1.06
CA LEU A 122 24.26 -3.82 0.14
C LEU A 122 22.74 -3.69 0.26
N ALA A 123 22.18 -2.52 -0.04
CA ALA A 123 20.74 -2.29 -0.02
C ALA A 123 20.01 -3.20 -1.03
N ASP A 124 20.53 -3.32 -2.25
CA ASP A 124 19.98 -4.20 -3.28
C ASP A 124 20.05 -5.68 -2.86
N GLN A 125 21.18 -6.11 -2.27
CA GLN A 125 21.31 -7.47 -1.73
C GLN A 125 20.30 -7.74 -0.61
N LEU A 126 20.13 -6.82 0.34
CA LEU A 126 19.17 -6.95 1.42
C LEU A 126 17.72 -6.96 0.92
N ALA A 127 17.39 -6.14 -0.07
CA ALA A 127 16.07 -6.13 -0.70
C ALA A 127 15.79 -7.46 -1.40
N ALA A 128 16.78 -8.02 -2.11
CA ALA A 128 16.68 -9.33 -2.75
C ALA A 128 16.43 -10.44 -1.71
N ILE A 129 17.22 -10.49 -0.62
CA ILE A 129 17.03 -11.46 0.47
C ILE A 129 15.63 -11.31 1.07
N ARG A 130 15.21 -10.08 1.40
CA ARG A 130 13.88 -9.81 1.97
C ARG A 130 12.78 -10.28 1.03
N SER A 131 12.91 -10.05 -0.28
CA SER A 131 11.93 -10.52 -1.27
C SER A 131 11.85 -12.05 -1.32
N GLN A 132 13.00 -12.74 -1.23
CA GLN A 132 13.07 -14.20 -1.21
C GLN A 132 12.49 -14.79 0.07
N GLU A 133 12.67 -14.13 1.22
CA GLU A 133 12.09 -14.58 2.50
C GLU A 133 10.60 -14.26 2.62
N SER A 134 10.18 -13.11 2.10
CA SER A 134 8.79 -12.66 2.16
C SER A 134 7.87 -13.45 1.23
N SER A 135 8.35 -13.86 0.05
CA SER A 135 7.54 -14.60 -0.93
C SER A 135 6.98 -15.93 -0.38
N PRO A 136 7.78 -16.86 0.16
CA PRO A 136 7.27 -18.12 0.70
C PRO A 136 6.47 -17.92 1.99
N SER A 137 6.83 -16.94 2.84
CA SER A 137 6.10 -16.67 4.09
C SER A 137 4.73 -16.07 3.83
N ALA A 138 4.64 -15.06 2.95
CA ALA A 138 3.38 -14.38 2.63
C ALA A 138 2.45 -15.26 1.79
N GLU A 139 2.98 -16.05 0.86
CA GLU A 139 2.18 -17.04 0.12
C GLU A 139 1.67 -18.16 1.03
N ALA A 140 2.48 -18.63 1.98
CA ALA A 140 2.05 -19.64 2.97
C ALA A 140 1.01 -19.08 3.95
N GLU A 141 1.15 -17.84 4.43
CA GLU A 141 0.15 -17.19 5.28
C GLU A 141 -1.15 -16.92 4.52
N ALA A 142 -1.08 -16.44 3.28
CA ALA A 142 -2.26 -16.22 2.45
C ALA A 142 -2.99 -17.53 2.11
N ALA A 143 -2.25 -18.62 1.87
CA ALA A 143 -2.82 -19.95 1.66
C ALA A 143 -3.51 -20.49 2.92
N LYS A 144 -2.89 -20.33 4.10
CA LYS A 144 -3.51 -20.70 5.38
C LYS A 144 -4.77 -19.89 5.67
N ALA A 145 -4.73 -18.57 5.48
CA ALA A 145 -5.89 -17.69 5.70
C ALA A 145 -7.06 -18.04 4.75
N LYS A 146 -6.78 -18.37 3.49
CA LYS A 146 -7.82 -18.87 2.56
C LYS A 146 -8.39 -20.21 2.99
N ALA A 147 -7.55 -21.15 3.42
CA ALA A 147 -8.01 -22.46 3.88
C ALA A 147 -8.89 -22.36 5.14
N GLU A 148 -8.53 -21.49 6.09
CA GLU A 148 -9.32 -21.22 7.31
C GLU A 148 -10.65 -20.54 6.98
N ALA A 149 -10.65 -19.56 6.08
CA ALA A 149 -11.89 -18.90 5.63
C ALA A 149 -12.82 -19.87 4.88
N GLU A 150 -12.29 -20.74 4.03
CA GLU A 150 -13.08 -21.74 3.31
C GLU A 150 -13.63 -22.81 4.26
N ALA A 151 -12.85 -23.23 5.26
CA ALA A 151 -13.32 -24.16 6.30
C ALA A 151 -14.42 -23.54 7.17
N ALA A 152 -14.28 -22.26 7.56
CA ALA A 152 -15.30 -21.54 8.31
C ALA A 152 -16.59 -21.37 7.50
N ALA A 153 -16.50 -20.99 6.23
CA ALA A 153 -17.66 -20.84 5.34
C ALA A 153 -18.39 -22.17 5.11
N LYS A 154 -17.65 -23.28 4.95
CA LYS A 154 -18.25 -24.63 4.84
C LYS A 154 -18.96 -25.03 6.13
N ALA A 155 -18.37 -24.78 7.30
CA ALA A 155 -18.98 -25.08 8.59
C ALA A 155 -20.26 -24.26 8.82
N GLU A 156 -20.26 -22.98 8.45
CA GLU A 156 -21.43 -22.11 8.55
C GLU A 156 -22.54 -22.54 7.58
N ALA A 157 -22.20 -22.89 6.34
CA ALA A 157 -23.16 -23.41 5.37
C ALA A 157 -23.77 -24.75 5.81
N GLU A 158 -22.97 -25.65 6.40
CA GLU A 158 -23.46 -26.93 6.91
C GLU A 158 -24.35 -26.75 8.15
N ALA A 159 -24.02 -25.78 9.03
CA ALA A 159 -24.86 -25.42 10.17
C ALA A 159 -26.20 -24.80 9.72
N ALA A 160 -26.17 -23.90 8.73
CA ALA A 160 -27.37 -23.31 8.15
C ALA A 160 -28.26 -24.36 7.48
N ALA A 161 -27.68 -25.28 6.68
CA ALA A 161 -28.41 -26.36 6.05
C ALA A 161 -29.05 -27.32 7.08
N LYS A 162 -28.35 -27.63 8.17
CA LYS A 162 -28.91 -28.44 9.27
C LYS A 162 -30.04 -27.73 9.99
N ALA A 163 -29.94 -26.41 10.19
CA ALA A 163 -31.00 -25.61 10.81
C ALA A 163 -32.24 -25.52 9.91
N GLU A 164 -32.06 -25.34 8.59
CA GLU A 164 -33.15 -25.30 7.62
C GLU A 164 -33.84 -26.66 7.50
N ALA A 165 -33.08 -27.77 7.43
CA ALA A 165 -33.63 -29.12 7.43
C ALA A 165 -34.42 -29.43 8.72
N ALA A 166 -33.93 -28.98 9.87
CA ALA A 166 -34.65 -29.13 11.15
C ALA A 166 -35.94 -28.29 11.20
N ALA A 167 -35.93 -27.08 10.64
CA ALA A 167 -37.11 -26.23 10.55
C ALA A 167 -38.17 -26.82 9.59
N ALA A 168 -37.75 -27.32 8.42
CA ALA A 168 -38.62 -27.98 7.46
C ALA A 168 -39.24 -29.26 8.05
N ALA A 169 -38.45 -30.08 8.75
CA ALA A 169 -38.96 -31.28 9.42
C ALA A 169 -39.95 -30.95 10.55
N LYS A 170 -39.75 -29.84 11.28
CA LYS A 170 -40.69 -29.37 12.31
C LYS A 170 -41.99 -28.85 11.71
N ALA A 171 -41.93 -28.12 10.61
CA ALA A 171 -43.12 -27.64 9.89
C ALA A 171 -43.94 -28.81 9.34
N ALA A 172 -43.30 -29.79 8.69
CA ALA A 172 -43.98 -30.98 8.17
C ALA A 172 -44.66 -31.81 9.28
N LYS A 173 -44.04 -31.93 10.45
CA LYS A 173 -44.66 -32.60 11.61
C LYS A 173 -45.88 -31.84 12.14
N ALA A 174 -45.81 -30.51 12.23
CA ALA A 174 -46.93 -29.70 12.69
C ALA A 174 -48.14 -29.77 11.73
N GLU A 175 -47.89 -29.76 10.42
CA GLU A 175 -48.94 -29.91 9.41
C GLU A 175 -49.59 -31.31 9.45
N ALA A 176 -48.79 -32.37 9.61
CA ALA A 176 -49.31 -33.72 9.75
C ALA A 176 -50.16 -33.92 11.02
N GLU A 177 -49.77 -33.31 12.15
CA GLU A 177 -50.57 -33.34 13.38
C GLU A 177 -51.88 -32.55 13.26
N GLU A 178 -51.88 -31.42 12.56
CA GLU A 178 -53.08 -30.62 12.29
C GLU A 178 -54.07 -31.39 11.41
N GLU A 179 -53.56 -32.06 10.36
CA GLU A 179 -54.37 -32.87 9.45
C GLU A 179 -54.95 -34.13 10.14
N ALA A 180 -54.16 -34.81 10.98
CA ALA A 180 -54.65 -35.95 11.76
C ALA A 180 -55.78 -35.57 12.73
N LYS A 181 -55.66 -34.43 13.43
CA LYS A 181 -56.73 -33.92 14.32
C LYS A 181 -57.99 -33.55 13.55
N ARG A 182 -57.84 -33.03 12.34
CA ARG A 182 -58.95 -32.67 11.45
C ARG A 182 -59.69 -33.91 10.98
N GLN A 183 -58.98 -34.97 10.60
CA GLN A 183 -59.56 -36.24 10.17
C GLN A 183 -60.31 -36.93 11.31
N SER A 184 -59.74 -37.00 12.52
CA SER A 184 -60.42 -37.61 13.67
C SER A 184 -61.72 -36.86 14.04
N ARG A 185 -61.71 -35.52 14.01
CA ARG A 185 -62.92 -34.71 14.19
C ARG A 185 -63.94 -34.92 13.08
N ALA A 186 -63.51 -35.11 11.83
CA ALA A 186 -64.42 -35.40 10.73
C ALA A 186 -65.15 -36.74 10.94
N GLU A 187 -64.43 -37.77 11.38
CA GLU A 187 -64.98 -39.08 11.71
C GLU A 187 -66.00 -39.00 12.85
N GLU A 188 -65.69 -38.29 13.94
CA GLU A 188 -66.62 -38.05 15.05
C GLU A 188 -67.89 -37.32 14.59
N ILE A 189 -67.73 -36.31 13.74
CA ILE A 189 -68.84 -35.50 13.21
C ILE A 189 -69.71 -36.34 12.28
N LEU A 190 -69.13 -37.19 11.44
CA LEU A 190 -69.85 -38.11 10.53
C LEU A 190 -70.53 -39.26 11.28
N ALA A 191 -69.99 -39.70 12.41
CA ALA A 191 -70.57 -40.74 13.26
C ALA A 191 -71.85 -40.30 14.00
N GLN A 192 -72.12 -38.99 14.10
CA GLN A 192 -73.36 -38.49 14.70
C GLN A 192 -74.56 -38.78 13.77
N PRO A 193 -75.61 -39.45 14.26
CA PRO A 193 -76.74 -39.89 13.44
C PRO A 193 -77.47 -38.69 12.83
N GLU A 194 -77.78 -38.79 11.52
CA GLU A 194 -78.59 -37.77 10.84
C GLU A 194 -80.01 -37.74 11.42
N PRO A 195 -80.57 -36.56 11.72
CA PRO A 195 -81.90 -36.45 12.28
C PRO A 195 -82.98 -36.90 11.28
N GLN A 196 -83.85 -37.82 11.71
CA GLN A 196 -84.91 -38.41 10.90
C GLN A 196 -85.98 -37.37 10.55
N ALA A 197 -86.43 -37.38 9.29
CA ALA A 197 -87.27 -36.32 8.70
C ALA A 197 -88.64 -36.17 9.39
N ALA A 198 -88.73 -35.24 10.35
CA ALA A 198 -89.97 -34.62 10.77
C ALA A 198 -90.08 -33.25 10.08
N ALA A 199 -91.11 -33.08 9.25
CA ALA A 199 -91.20 -32.12 8.14
C ALA A 199 -91.03 -30.62 8.48
N ASN A 200 -90.86 -30.22 9.74
CA ASN A 200 -90.77 -28.81 10.16
C ASN A 200 -89.58 -28.47 11.08
N ALA A 201 -88.66 -29.41 11.35
CA ALA A 201 -87.58 -29.22 12.33
C ALA A 201 -86.16 -29.46 11.80
N THR A 202 -85.99 -29.79 10.52
CA THR A 202 -84.68 -30.11 9.93
C THR A 202 -84.30 -29.15 8.80
N ALA A 203 -83.00 -28.90 8.66
CA ALA A 203 -82.40 -28.09 7.61
C ALA A 203 -81.43 -28.94 6.78
N ARG A 204 -81.67 -29.07 5.47
CA ARG A 204 -80.75 -29.75 4.55
C ARG A 204 -79.73 -28.76 4.02
N ILE A 205 -78.49 -28.85 4.46
CA ILE A 205 -77.41 -27.94 4.06
C ILE A 205 -76.55 -28.60 3.00
N ARG A 206 -76.33 -27.88 1.90
CA ARG A 206 -75.37 -28.24 0.85
C ARG A 206 -74.27 -27.18 0.81
N VAL A 207 -73.02 -27.56 1.00
CA VAL A 207 -71.86 -26.66 0.87
C VAL A 207 -71.13 -26.98 -0.42
N GLN A 208 -70.98 -25.98 -1.28
CA GLN A 208 -70.16 -26.03 -2.47
C GLN A 208 -68.74 -25.57 -2.13
N LEU A 209 -67.78 -26.44 -2.37
CA LEU A 209 -66.36 -26.19 -2.13
C LEU A 209 -65.72 -25.45 -3.33
N PRO A 210 -64.62 -24.70 -3.14
CA PRO A 210 -63.88 -24.06 -4.23
C PRO A 210 -63.33 -25.06 -5.25
N SER A 211 -63.09 -26.31 -4.84
CA SER A 211 -62.70 -27.42 -5.72
C SER A 211 -63.82 -27.90 -6.66
N GLY A 212 -65.06 -27.41 -6.49
CA GLY A 212 -66.24 -27.83 -7.23
C GLY A 212 -67.02 -29.00 -6.61
N GLU A 213 -66.45 -29.65 -5.58
CA GLU A 213 -67.12 -30.70 -4.82
C GLU A 213 -68.27 -30.16 -3.95
N ARG A 214 -69.22 -31.04 -3.63
CA ARG A 214 -70.43 -30.68 -2.87
C ARG A 214 -70.56 -31.56 -1.65
N LEU A 215 -70.49 -30.96 -0.47
CA LEU A 215 -70.82 -31.61 0.80
C LEU A 215 -72.30 -31.42 1.08
N GLN A 216 -72.98 -32.46 1.58
CA GLN A 216 -74.38 -32.37 1.94
C GLN A 216 -74.64 -33.11 3.24
N ARG A 217 -75.33 -32.46 4.17
CA ARG A 217 -75.75 -33.07 5.43
C ARG A 217 -77.04 -32.44 5.93
N THR A 218 -77.83 -33.22 6.66
CA THR A 218 -79.05 -32.75 7.34
C THR A 218 -78.73 -32.36 8.78
N PHE A 219 -79.12 -31.14 9.17
CA PHE A 219 -78.95 -30.56 10.50
C PHE A 219 -80.33 -30.33 11.16
N GLN A 220 -80.37 -30.22 12.48
CA GLN A 220 -81.57 -29.79 13.21
C GLN A 220 -81.72 -28.27 13.14
N ALA A 221 -82.95 -27.75 13.14
CA ALA A 221 -83.22 -26.32 13.04
C ALA A 221 -82.60 -25.49 14.19
N ASP A 222 -82.41 -26.12 15.36
CA ASP A 222 -81.83 -25.50 16.56
C ASP A 222 -80.29 -25.55 16.60
N GLN A 223 -79.64 -26.22 15.64
CA GLN A 223 -78.18 -26.25 15.57
C GLN A 223 -77.61 -24.89 15.18
N THR A 224 -76.41 -24.59 15.67
CA THR A 224 -75.74 -23.32 15.41
C THR A 224 -74.94 -23.36 14.12
N LEU A 225 -74.77 -22.18 13.52
CA LEU A 225 -73.90 -22.00 12.36
C LEU A 225 -72.45 -22.45 12.64
N ALA A 226 -71.96 -22.33 13.88
CA ALA A 226 -70.64 -22.83 14.28
C ALA A 226 -70.43 -24.32 13.96
N GLN A 227 -71.46 -25.15 14.17
CA GLN A 227 -71.38 -26.60 13.89
C GLN A 227 -71.31 -26.87 12.38
N VAL A 228 -71.95 -26.04 11.56
CA VAL A 228 -71.87 -26.12 10.10
C VAL A 228 -70.49 -25.70 9.60
N TYR A 229 -69.88 -24.67 10.20
CA TYR A 229 -68.50 -24.29 9.92
C TYR A 229 -67.51 -25.39 10.33
N GLU A 230 -67.70 -26.00 11.49
CA GLU A 230 -66.84 -27.10 11.96
C GLU A 230 -66.96 -28.32 11.03
N TRP A 231 -68.18 -28.71 10.66
CA TRP A 231 -68.41 -29.78 9.68
C TRP A 231 -67.79 -29.46 8.31
N ALA A 232 -67.96 -28.25 7.79
CA ALA A 232 -67.36 -27.83 6.52
C ALA A 232 -65.82 -27.80 6.58
N HIS A 233 -65.25 -27.43 7.73
CA HIS A 233 -63.80 -27.42 7.95
C HIS A 233 -63.22 -28.84 8.06
N CYS A 234 -63.89 -29.74 8.80
CA CYS A 234 -63.41 -31.10 9.04
C CYS A 234 -63.66 -32.03 7.85
N CYS A 235 -64.84 -32.00 7.24
CA CYS A 235 -65.26 -32.99 6.23
C CYS A 235 -64.91 -32.63 4.76
N ARG A 236 -64.26 -31.50 4.48
CA ARG A 236 -63.75 -31.20 3.13
C ARG A 236 -62.57 -32.13 2.74
N PRO A 237 -62.29 -32.37 1.46
CA PRO A 237 -61.15 -33.21 1.06
C PRO A 237 -59.80 -32.54 1.37
N VAL A 238 -59.69 -31.22 1.22
CA VAL A 238 -58.44 -30.46 1.34
C VAL A 238 -58.56 -29.43 2.45
N ALA A 239 -57.55 -29.32 3.32
CA ALA A 239 -57.52 -28.37 4.45
C ALA A 239 -57.32 -26.91 4.02
N GLN A 240 -57.25 -26.64 2.71
CA GLN A 240 -57.10 -25.32 2.12
C GLN A 240 -58.45 -24.85 1.57
N PRO A 241 -58.83 -23.57 1.76
CA PRO A 241 -58.06 -22.53 2.47
C PRO A 241 -58.13 -22.66 4.01
N LYS A 242 -57.09 -22.22 4.73
CA LYS A 242 -57.06 -22.27 6.21
C LYS A 242 -58.13 -21.36 6.85
N ARG A 243 -58.48 -20.27 6.18
CA ARG A 243 -59.56 -19.34 6.57
C ARG A 243 -60.61 -19.30 5.47
N PHE A 244 -61.88 -19.46 5.85
CA PHE A 244 -62.98 -19.42 4.90
C PHE A 244 -64.26 -18.88 5.53
N GLU A 245 -65.14 -18.40 4.66
CA GLU A 245 -66.48 -17.94 4.97
C GLU A 245 -67.51 -18.76 4.19
N LEU A 246 -68.66 -19.01 4.82
CA LEU A 246 -69.82 -19.64 4.18
C LEU A 246 -70.79 -18.54 3.73
N CYS A 247 -71.15 -18.53 2.46
CA CYS A 247 -72.07 -17.55 1.88
C CYS A 247 -73.29 -18.24 1.26
N ILE A 248 -74.47 -17.63 1.36
CA ILE A 248 -75.66 -18.01 0.59
C ILE A 248 -75.58 -17.35 -0.79
N SER A 249 -76.00 -18.04 -1.86
CA SER A 249 -75.97 -17.49 -3.22
C SER A 249 -77.17 -16.58 -3.55
N PHE A 250 -78.37 -16.87 -3.02
CA PHE A 250 -79.59 -16.11 -3.26
C PHE A 250 -80.52 -16.05 -2.04
N PRO A 251 -80.77 -14.87 -1.45
CA PRO A 251 -80.03 -13.62 -1.65
C PRO A 251 -78.58 -13.74 -1.17
N ALA A 252 -77.64 -13.06 -1.83
CA ALA A 252 -76.22 -13.14 -1.50
C ALA A 252 -75.95 -12.59 -0.09
N ARG A 253 -75.60 -13.47 0.87
CA ARG A 253 -75.34 -13.11 2.27
C ARG A 253 -74.17 -13.94 2.83
N SER A 254 -73.19 -13.27 3.46
CA SER A 254 -72.13 -13.92 4.22
C SER A 254 -72.61 -14.29 5.62
N LEU A 255 -72.42 -15.55 6.03
CA LEU A 255 -72.87 -16.04 7.33
C LEU A 255 -71.72 -15.89 8.35
N GLN A 256 -71.62 -14.73 8.99
CA GLN A 256 -70.56 -14.44 9.97
C GLN A 256 -70.94 -14.82 11.41
N ASP A 257 -72.24 -14.79 11.73
CA ASP A 257 -72.76 -14.98 13.10
C ASP A 257 -72.78 -16.46 13.51
N ARG A 258 -71.64 -16.97 13.98
CA ARG A 258 -71.46 -18.39 14.36
C ARG A 258 -72.39 -18.87 15.47
N SER A 259 -72.90 -17.98 16.31
CA SER A 259 -73.81 -18.31 17.42
C SER A 259 -75.28 -18.38 17.02
N ALA A 260 -75.67 -17.91 15.83
CA ALA A 260 -77.06 -17.93 15.37
C ALA A 260 -77.49 -19.35 14.98
N THR A 261 -78.77 -19.67 15.21
CA THR A 261 -79.34 -20.97 14.82
C THR A 261 -79.69 -21.01 13.34
N LEU A 262 -79.79 -22.20 12.77
CA LEU A 262 -80.18 -22.38 11.36
C LEU A 262 -81.58 -21.85 11.06
N LYS A 263 -82.47 -21.84 12.07
CA LYS A 263 -83.79 -21.23 12.00
C LYS A 263 -83.73 -19.70 11.92
N ASP A 264 -82.89 -19.06 12.74
CA ASP A 264 -82.73 -17.60 12.77
C ASP A 264 -82.09 -17.06 11.48
N LEU A 265 -81.28 -17.89 10.82
CA LEU A 265 -80.61 -17.58 9.55
C LEU A 265 -81.45 -17.92 8.30
N GLU A 266 -82.71 -18.35 8.48
CA GLU A 266 -83.63 -18.74 7.39
C GLU A 266 -83.09 -19.88 6.49
N LEU A 267 -82.30 -20.80 7.05
CA LEU A 267 -81.66 -21.91 6.32
C LEU A 267 -82.53 -23.19 6.27
N VAL A 268 -83.76 -23.13 6.78
CA VAL A 268 -84.78 -24.19 6.80
C VAL A 268 -85.78 -23.95 5.66
N PRO A 269 -86.22 -24.97 4.90
CA PRO A 269 -85.94 -26.40 5.04
C PRO A 269 -84.68 -26.88 4.31
N SER A 270 -84.12 -26.07 3.41
CA SER A 270 -82.88 -26.41 2.69
C SER A 270 -82.11 -25.17 2.27
N ALA A 271 -80.78 -25.22 2.36
CA ALA A 271 -79.90 -24.13 1.99
C ALA A 271 -78.69 -24.60 1.19
N ALA A 272 -78.31 -23.81 0.18
CA ALA A 272 -77.09 -23.97 -0.59
C ALA A 272 -76.09 -22.88 -0.18
N LEU A 273 -74.99 -23.30 0.43
CA LEU A 273 -73.89 -22.48 0.87
C LEU A 273 -72.71 -22.65 -0.09
N VAL A 274 -71.95 -21.58 -0.28
CA VAL A 274 -70.70 -21.56 -1.04
C VAL A 274 -69.59 -21.22 -0.06
N LEU A 275 -68.54 -22.03 -0.04
CA LEU A 275 -67.34 -21.76 0.74
C LEU A 275 -66.46 -20.80 -0.07
N LYS A 276 -66.20 -19.61 0.49
CA LYS A 276 -65.33 -18.59 -0.08
C LYS A 276 -64.05 -18.47 0.76
N GLU A 277 -62.91 -18.38 0.09
CA GLU A 277 -61.64 -18.08 0.74
C GLU A 277 -61.65 -16.64 1.27
N VAL A 278 -61.15 -16.48 2.50
CA VAL A 278 -60.89 -15.17 3.10
C VAL A 278 -59.38 -15.00 3.12
N GLU A 279 -58.89 -13.97 2.43
CA GLU A 279 -57.48 -13.55 2.47
C GLU A 279 -57.08 -13.11 3.88
#